data_AF-A0A0G0YPS7-F1
#
_entry.id   AF-A0A0G0YPS7-F1
#
_cell.length_a   1.000
_cell.length_b   1.000
_cell.length_c   1.000
_cell.angle_alpha   90.00
_cell.angle_beta   90.00
_cell.angle_gamma   90.00
#
_symmetry.space_group_name_H-M   'P 1'
#
loop_
_entity.id
_entity.type
_entity.pdbx_description
1 polymer ?
#
loop_
_entity_poly.entity_id
_entity_poly.type
_entity_poly.pdbx_seq_one_letter_code
_entity_poly.pdbx_strand_id
1 'polypeptide(L)'
;MIHVPENIFLKPNMLLSENINFGLVRFPTMYLVLAMGFVFWVFVMWYEARKDGFDDERFLDLVVVSTVVAVLFYYLFGRLYTYVSLYRPNNPLLSVNYEVTVSFVTLLGAFLPPFYFSGKRRWSLFRVFDIYSLAFGFFLVFISLGRYLITNSSNHLWVTVLTLAFYLGVLRFRGYRFVSGLIFSLFAFYLGIIVLVFFKSPGYLLFSGALFIIGLSNLYYRSKKYMNTRNLPKEFVELIKRQLVKKEKELQKEQANLIKEDPYLEKGRTDSNSEYMDEAILEDTRKSVTDAQLSIVQTALIEVKRALAAIKIGKYGICEVCGEPIDKARLKAYPQATTCLEHADGE
;
A
#
# COMPACT_ATOMS: atom_id res chain seq x y z
N MET A 1 24.15 15.98 61.63
CA MET A 1 24.50 15.80 60.20
C MET A 1 23.20 15.51 59.46
N ILE A 2 22.73 16.49 58.70
CA ILE A 2 21.46 16.39 57.96
C ILE A 2 21.74 15.49 56.75
N HIS A 3 21.07 14.33 56.68
CA HIS A 3 21.06 13.48 55.49
C HIS A 3 20.32 14.24 54.38
N VAL A 4 21.09 14.82 53.46
CA VAL A 4 20.56 15.37 52.20
C VAL A 4 20.18 14.18 51.31
N PRO A 5 18.96 14.11 50.77
CA PRO A 5 18.55 13.01 49.91
C PRO A 5 19.33 13.05 48.59
N GLU A 6 19.94 11.91 48.23
CA GLU A 6 20.49 11.64 46.90
C GLU A 6 19.37 11.66 45.86
N ASN A 7 19.01 12.85 45.39
CA ASN A 7 18.34 13.04 44.12
C ASN A 7 19.08 14.17 43.41
N ILE A 8 19.16 14.06 42.07
CA ILE A 8 19.72 15.07 41.15
C ILE A 8 21.22 14.90 40.87
N PHE A 9 21.65 13.71 40.48
CA PHE A 9 22.71 13.64 39.48
C PHE A 9 22.26 12.70 38.37
N LEU A 10 22.03 13.27 37.18
CA LEU A 10 22.17 12.53 35.93
C LEU A 10 23.42 11.66 36.09
N LYS A 11 23.34 10.34 35.82
CA LYS A 11 24.57 9.58 35.59
C LYS A 11 25.41 10.38 34.58
N PRO A 12 26.75 10.47 34.70
CA PRO A 12 27.55 11.57 34.14
C PRO A 12 27.47 11.79 32.63
N ASN A 13 26.70 10.99 31.89
CA ASN A 13 26.60 10.98 30.45
C ASN A 13 25.14 10.96 29.92
N MET A 14 24.07 11.20 30.69
CA MET A 14 22.67 11.17 30.16
C MET A 14 22.20 12.55 29.65
N LEU A 15 21.58 12.61 28.47
CA LEU A 15 21.03 13.87 27.89
C LEU A 15 19.60 14.15 28.36
N LEU A 16 18.80 13.10 28.59
CA LEU A 16 17.48 13.17 29.21
C LEU A 16 17.42 12.27 30.44
N SER A 17 16.60 12.65 31.43
CA SER A 17 16.34 11.79 32.58
C SER A 17 15.58 10.53 32.16
N GLU A 18 15.84 9.42 32.85
CA GLU A 18 15.12 8.16 32.60
C GLU A 18 13.64 8.25 32.99
N ASN A 19 13.36 9.01 34.05
CA ASN A 19 12.02 9.27 34.56
C ASN A 19 11.77 10.78 34.68
N ILE A 20 10.54 11.20 34.38
CA ILE A 20 10.00 12.52 34.64
C ILE A 20 9.12 12.39 35.88
N ASN A 21 9.40 13.22 36.90
CA ASN A 21 8.68 13.17 38.16
C ASN A 21 7.57 14.22 38.15
N PHE A 22 6.30 13.77 38.25
CA PHE A 22 5.15 14.61 38.51
C PHE A 22 4.73 14.43 39.97
N GLY A 23 5.38 15.17 40.87
CA GLY A 23 5.18 15.00 42.31
C GLY A 23 5.55 13.59 42.78
N LEU A 24 4.53 12.80 43.13
CA LEU A 24 4.67 11.40 43.59
C LEU A 24 4.72 10.38 42.44
N VAL A 25 4.29 10.75 41.23
CA VAL A 25 4.21 9.82 40.09
C VAL A 25 5.51 9.92 39.28
N ARG A 26 6.18 8.78 39.10
CA ARG A 26 7.35 8.65 38.22
C ARG A 26 6.89 8.15 36.85
N PHE A 27 7.10 8.95 35.81
CA PHE A 27 6.72 8.62 34.44
C PHE A 27 7.96 8.36 33.59
N PRO A 28 8.15 7.15 33.03
CA PRO A 28 9.27 6.87 32.15
C PRO A 28 9.30 7.78 30.93
N THR A 29 10.42 8.46 30.70
CA THR A 29 10.58 9.43 29.59
C THR A 29 10.34 8.77 28.22
N MET A 30 10.65 7.48 28.09
CA MET A 30 10.45 6.71 26.86
C MET A 30 8.97 6.65 26.43
N TYR A 31 8.01 6.69 27.36
CA TYR A 31 6.59 6.67 27.01
C TYR A 31 6.13 7.96 26.33
N LEU A 32 6.70 9.12 26.70
CA LEU A 32 6.43 10.38 25.99
C LEU A 32 6.99 10.33 24.57
N VAL A 33 8.20 9.80 24.39
CA VAL A 33 8.81 9.63 23.07
C VAL A 33 7.98 8.69 22.21
N LEU A 34 7.48 7.59 22.78
CA LEU A 34 6.59 6.65 22.06
C LEU A 34 5.26 7.31 21.69
N ALA A 35 4.65 8.09 22.58
CA ALA A 35 3.40 8.79 22.28
C ALA A 35 3.58 9.82 21.15
N MET A 36 4.65 10.62 21.20
CA MET A 36 4.98 11.57 20.13
C MET A 36 5.26 10.83 18.82
N GLY A 37 6.10 9.80 18.85
CA GLY A 37 6.39 8.98 17.68
C GLY A 37 5.14 8.32 17.10
N PHE A 38 4.19 7.89 17.93
CA PHE A 38 2.95 7.27 17.50
C PHE A 38 2.05 8.26 16.74
N VAL A 39 1.94 9.50 17.21
CA VAL A 39 1.19 10.56 16.49
C VAL A 39 1.78 10.78 15.10
N PHE A 40 3.10 10.91 15.01
CA PHE A 40 3.79 11.04 13.72
C PHE A 40 3.65 9.79 12.85
N TRP A 41 3.69 8.60 13.44
CA TRP A 41 3.49 7.34 12.74
C TRP A 41 2.10 7.28 12.09
N VAL A 42 1.04 7.60 12.84
CA VAL A 42 -0.33 7.68 12.30
C VAL A 42 -0.44 8.74 11.20
N PHE A 43 0.17 9.90 11.40
CA PHE A 43 0.18 10.96 10.38
C PHE A 43 0.85 10.52 9.07
N VAL A 44 2.02 9.87 9.15
CA VAL A 44 2.72 9.35 7.97
C VAL A 44 1.92 8.25 7.29
N MET A 45 1.29 7.35 8.06
CA MET A 45 0.39 6.33 7.54
C MET A 45 -0.75 6.95 6.73
N TRP A 46 -1.44 7.93 7.30
CA TRP A 46 -2.55 8.64 6.63
C TRP A 46 -2.10 9.38 5.38
N TYR A 47 -1.04 10.21 5.49
CA TYR A 47 -0.53 11.01 4.37
C TYR A 47 -0.15 10.15 3.17
N GLU A 48 0.53 9.03 3.43
CA GLU A 48 1.01 8.15 2.37
C GLU A 48 -0.07 7.24 1.80
N ALA A 49 -1.03 6.80 2.61
CA ALA A 49 -2.21 6.09 2.12
C ALA A 49 -3.03 6.97 1.17
N ARG A 50 -3.23 8.24 1.53
CA ARG A 50 -3.94 9.20 0.68
C ARG A 50 -3.24 9.42 -0.65
N LYS A 51 -1.91 9.53 -0.64
CA LYS A 51 -1.08 9.66 -1.84
C LYS A 51 -1.19 8.42 -2.75
N ASP A 52 -1.33 7.24 -2.17
CA ASP A 52 -1.52 5.98 -2.90
C ASP A 52 -2.99 5.71 -3.29
N GLY A 53 -3.91 6.64 -3.03
CA GLY A 53 -5.32 6.57 -3.46
C GLY A 53 -6.23 5.75 -2.55
N PHE A 54 -5.81 5.46 -1.31
CA PHE A 54 -6.66 4.76 -0.35
C PHE A 54 -7.74 5.69 0.23
N ASP A 55 -8.87 5.09 0.61
CA ASP A 55 -9.95 5.76 1.36
C ASP A 55 -9.47 6.09 2.77
N ASP A 56 -9.43 7.39 3.11
CA ASP A 56 -8.85 7.93 4.34
C ASP A 56 -9.47 7.31 5.60
N GLU A 57 -10.81 7.22 5.67
CA GLU A 57 -11.52 6.70 6.85
C GLU A 57 -11.27 5.21 7.04
N ARG A 58 -11.39 4.43 5.96
CA ARG A 58 -11.22 2.97 6.02
C ARG A 58 -9.78 2.57 6.28
N PHE A 59 -8.82 3.35 5.79
CA PHE A 59 -7.41 3.08 6.07
C PHE A 59 -7.09 3.40 7.53
N LEU A 60 -7.68 4.44 8.10
CA LEU A 60 -7.56 4.74 9.52
C LEU A 60 -8.15 3.61 10.39
N ASP A 61 -9.30 3.03 10.02
CA ASP A 61 -9.87 1.86 10.69
C ASP A 61 -8.86 0.70 10.75
N LEU A 62 -8.20 0.42 9.62
CA LEU A 62 -7.15 -0.59 9.54
C LEU A 62 -6.00 -0.27 10.50
N VAL A 63 -5.52 0.98 10.54
CA VAL A 63 -4.44 1.41 11.44
C VAL A 63 -4.82 1.23 12.92
N VAL A 64 -6.03 1.64 13.29
CA VAL A 64 -6.55 1.51 14.66
C VAL A 64 -6.66 0.03 15.04
N VAL A 65 -7.26 -0.81 14.18
CA VAL A 65 -7.39 -2.25 14.45
C VAL A 65 -6.01 -2.92 14.53
N SER A 66 -5.06 -2.60 13.64
CA SER A 66 -3.67 -3.06 13.72
C SER A 66 -3.02 -2.70 15.05
N THR A 67 -3.23 -1.47 15.52
CA THR A 67 -2.65 -1.00 16.79
C THR A 67 -3.26 -1.74 17.98
N VAL A 68 -4.59 -1.88 18.02
CA VAL A 68 -5.28 -2.61 19.10
C VAL A 68 -4.85 -4.07 19.14
N VAL A 69 -4.80 -4.74 17.99
CA VAL A 69 -4.34 -6.14 17.89
C VAL A 69 -2.89 -6.27 18.33
N ALA A 70 -2.01 -5.35 17.93
CA ALA A 70 -0.61 -5.35 18.38
C ALA A 70 -0.50 -5.21 19.90
N VAL A 71 -1.23 -4.27 20.51
CA VAL A 71 -1.25 -4.07 21.97
C VAL A 71 -1.79 -5.31 22.70
N LEU A 72 -2.85 -5.93 22.18
CA LEU A 72 -3.40 -7.18 22.72
C LEU A 72 -2.36 -8.32 22.65
N PHE A 73 -1.69 -8.48 21.51
CA PHE A 73 -0.64 -9.49 21.36
C PHE A 73 0.53 -9.23 22.31
N TYR A 74 1.00 -7.99 22.42
CA TYR A 74 2.05 -7.61 23.36
C TYR A 74 1.68 -7.98 24.80
N TYR A 75 0.47 -7.63 25.24
CA TYR A 75 -0.01 -7.93 26.59
C TYR A 75 -0.17 -9.44 26.84
N LEU A 76 -0.87 -10.15 25.94
CA LEU A 76 -1.14 -11.58 26.08
C LEU A 76 0.14 -12.41 26.06
N PHE A 77 1.03 -12.17 25.09
CA PHE A 77 2.26 -12.93 24.97
C PHE A 77 3.33 -12.49 25.97
N GLY A 78 3.34 -11.22 26.39
CA GLY A 78 4.15 -10.78 27.52
C GLY A 78 3.76 -11.53 28.80
N ARG A 79 2.45 -11.62 29.08
CA ARG A 79 1.93 -12.38 30.24
C ARG A 79 2.21 -13.87 30.11
N LEU A 80 2.05 -14.45 28.92
CA LEU A 80 2.38 -15.85 28.67
C LEU A 80 3.88 -16.13 28.88
N TYR A 81 4.77 -15.28 28.38
CA TYR A 81 6.21 -15.45 28.54
C TYR A 81 6.60 -15.41 30.02
N THR A 82 6.10 -14.43 30.77
CA THR A 82 6.37 -14.34 32.22
C THR A 82 5.84 -15.57 32.96
N TYR A 83 4.64 -16.05 32.63
CA TYR A 83 4.09 -17.28 33.18
C TYR A 83 4.99 -18.49 32.89
N VAL A 84 5.42 -18.69 31.64
CA VAL A 84 6.32 -19.79 31.27
C VAL A 84 7.66 -19.68 31.98
N SER A 85 8.21 -18.45 32.13
CA SER A 85 9.47 -18.22 32.85
C SER A 85 9.41 -18.60 34.33
N LEU A 86 8.24 -18.45 34.97
CA LEU A 86 8.01 -18.78 36.37
C LEU A 86 7.76 -20.29 36.60
N TYR A 87 6.93 -20.91 35.74
CA TYR A 87 6.46 -22.29 35.97
C TYR A 87 7.18 -23.37 35.15
N ARG A 88 7.84 -23.00 34.05
CA ARG A 88 8.53 -23.94 33.13
C ARG A 88 9.86 -23.33 32.63
N PRO A 89 10.85 -23.12 33.53
CA PRO A 89 12.09 -22.40 33.19
C PRO A 89 12.97 -23.10 32.13
N ASN A 90 12.84 -24.43 31.97
CA ASN A 90 13.62 -25.20 31.00
C ASN A 90 12.95 -25.26 29.60
N ASN A 91 11.93 -24.44 29.35
CA ASN A 91 11.23 -24.45 28.08
C ASN A 91 12.10 -23.81 26.97
N PRO A 92 12.27 -24.44 25.79
CA PRO A 92 13.03 -23.88 24.68
C PRO A 92 12.59 -22.48 24.24
N LEU A 93 11.33 -22.09 24.47
CA LEU A 93 10.82 -20.75 24.18
C LEU A 93 11.54 -19.63 24.93
N LEU A 94 12.16 -19.95 26.08
CA LEU A 94 12.92 -19.01 26.89
C LEU A 94 14.39 -18.88 26.43
N SER A 95 14.82 -19.67 25.44
CA SER A 95 16.16 -19.53 24.84
C SER A 95 16.34 -18.19 24.10
N VAL A 96 15.24 -17.53 23.75
CA VAL A 96 15.21 -16.23 23.10
C VAL A 96 14.83 -15.16 24.14
N ASN A 97 15.55 -14.04 24.10
CA ASN A 97 15.33 -12.88 24.97
C ASN A 97 13.87 -12.41 24.93
N TYR A 98 13.30 -12.08 26.09
CA TYR A 98 11.94 -11.55 26.25
C TYR A 98 11.60 -10.47 25.22
N GLU A 99 12.46 -9.46 25.08
CA GLU A 99 12.25 -8.34 24.16
C GLU A 99 12.07 -8.81 22.71
N VAL A 100 12.88 -9.76 22.26
CA VAL A 100 12.84 -10.27 20.88
C VAL A 100 11.58 -11.12 20.67
N THR A 101 11.30 -12.04 21.59
CA THR A 101 10.15 -12.95 21.49
C THR A 101 8.83 -12.18 21.48
N VAL A 102 8.64 -11.26 22.43
CA VAL A 102 7.41 -10.48 22.53
C VAL A 102 7.28 -9.51 21.35
N SER A 103 8.38 -8.87 20.91
CA SER A 103 8.34 -7.98 19.73
C SER A 103 8.01 -8.72 18.44
N PHE A 104 8.57 -9.91 18.23
CA PHE A 104 8.29 -10.73 17.05
C PHE A 104 6.81 -11.16 17.00
N VAL A 105 6.27 -11.64 18.12
CA VAL A 105 4.86 -12.04 18.16
C VAL A 105 3.92 -10.83 18.03
N THR A 106 4.29 -9.69 18.61
CA THR A 106 3.56 -8.43 18.43
C THR A 106 3.53 -8.00 16.96
N LEU A 107 4.66 -8.12 16.25
CA LEU A 107 4.73 -7.86 14.81
C LEU A 107 3.82 -8.78 14.01
N LEU A 108 3.81 -10.09 14.32
CA LEU A 108 2.91 -11.06 13.67
C LEU A 108 1.44 -10.69 13.90
N GLY A 109 1.08 -10.29 15.12
CA GLY A 109 -0.26 -9.81 15.44
C GLY A 109 -0.64 -8.57 14.63
N ALA A 110 0.27 -7.59 14.53
CA ALA A 110 0.06 -6.36 13.78
C ALA A 110 -0.20 -6.59 12.27
N PHE A 111 0.30 -7.70 11.72
CA PHE A 111 0.09 -8.08 10.32
C PHE A 111 -1.25 -8.76 10.04
N LEU A 112 -1.97 -9.27 11.04
CA LEU A 112 -3.26 -9.93 10.82
C LEU A 112 -4.33 -8.99 10.22
N PRO A 113 -4.51 -7.75 10.71
CA PRO A 113 -5.54 -6.86 10.15
C PRO A 113 -5.29 -6.45 8.69
N PRO A 114 -4.06 -6.14 8.23
CA PRO A 114 -3.77 -5.94 6.81
C PRO A 114 -4.25 -7.08 5.92
N PHE A 115 -4.06 -8.35 6.30
CA PHE A 115 -4.57 -9.49 5.54
C PHE A 115 -6.10 -9.50 5.46
N TYR A 116 -6.79 -9.27 6.59
CA TYR A 116 -8.25 -9.25 6.65
C TYR A 116 -8.86 -8.11 5.83
N PHE A 117 -8.40 -6.88 6.06
CA PHE A 117 -8.91 -5.69 5.38
C PHE A 117 -8.58 -5.69 3.89
N SER A 118 -7.38 -6.12 3.51
CA SER A 118 -7.00 -6.19 2.09
C SER A 118 -7.89 -7.16 1.32
N GLY A 119 -8.22 -8.32 1.89
CA GLY A 119 -9.15 -9.26 1.29
C GLY A 119 -10.58 -8.71 1.18
N LYS A 120 -11.09 -8.09 2.24
CA LYS A 120 -12.45 -7.53 2.29
C LYS A 120 -12.65 -6.33 1.36
N ARG A 121 -11.62 -5.50 1.19
CA ARG A 121 -11.68 -4.23 0.45
C ARG A 121 -10.98 -4.26 -0.92
N ARG A 122 -10.50 -5.43 -1.35
CA ARG A 122 -9.75 -5.63 -2.61
C ARG A 122 -8.50 -4.76 -2.73
N TRP A 123 -7.89 -4.39 -1.61
CA TRP A 123 -6.65 -3.63 -1.62
C TRP A 123 -5.45 -4.52 -1.94
N SER A 124 -4.45 -3.95 -2.61
CA SER A 124 -3.15 -4.60 -2.77
C SER A 124 -2.43 -4.67 -1.42
N LEU A 125 -2.37 -5.88 -0.84
CA LEU A 125 -1.66 -6.14 0.41
C LEU A 125 -0.19 -5.68 0.37
N PHE A 126 0.47 -5.83 -0.78
CA PHE A 126 1.85 -5.38 -0.98
C PHE A 126 1.99 -3.87 -0.81
N ARG A 127 0.99 -3.11 -1.27
CA ARG A 127 0.99 -1.65 -1.17
C ARG A 127 0.70 -1.17 0.25
N VAL A 128 -0.22 -1.85 0.94
CA VAL A 128 -0.45 -1.64 2.37
C VAL A 128 0.85 -1.86 3.15
N PHE A 129 1.57 -2.95 2.89
CA PHE A 129 2.84 -3.23 3.57
C PHE A 129 3.96 -2.22 3.24
N ASP A 130 4.00 -1.66 2.03
CA ASP A 130 4.92 -0.56 1.70
C ASP A 130 4.63 0.70 2.53
N ILE A 131 3.36 1.06 2.72
CA ILE A 131 2.97 2.19 3.57
C ILE A 131 3.34 1.91 5.03
N TYR A 132 3.01 0.72 5.54
CA TYR A 132 3.33 0.30 6.91
C TYR A 132 4.84 0.35 7.18
N SER A 133 5.66 -0.19 6.27
CA SER A 133 7.12 -0.23 6.44
C SER A 133 7.74 1.15 6.44
N LEU A 134 7.27 2.06 5.58
CA LEU A 134 7.76 3.44 5.56
C LEU A 134 7.38 4.20 6.84
N ALA A 135 6.13 4.11 7.29
CA ALA A 135 5.70 4.76 8.52
C ALA A 135 6.44 4.19 9.72
N PHE A 136 6.55 2.85 9.82
CA PHE A 136 7.25 2.20 10.93
C PHE A 136 8.75 2.53 10.93
N GLY A 137 9.38 2.69 9.77
CA GLY A 137 10.74 3.21 9.66
C GLY A 137 10.91 4.59 10.30
N PHE A 138 9.97 5.51 10.05
CA PHE A 138 9.99 6.82 10.72
C PHE A 138 9.75 6.72 12.23
N PHE A 139 8.84 5.85 12.66
CA PHE A 139 8.62 5.58 14.09
C PHE A 139 9.87 5.04 14.79
N LEU A 140 10.65 4.18 14.13
CA LEU A 140 11.91 3.67 14.66
C LEU A 140 12.98 4.75 14.82
N VAL A 141 12.96 5.83 14.03
CA VAL A 141 13.83 7.00 14.26
C VAL A 141 13.53 7.62 15.63
N PHE A 142 12.25 7.81 15.98
CA PHE A 142 11.86 8.31 17.30
C PHE A 142 12.27 7.37 18.42
N ILE A 143 12.05 6.07 18.26
CA ILE A 143 12.42 5.08 19.28
C ILE A 143 13.93 5.07 19.50
N SER A 144 14.73 4.99 18.44
CA SER A 144 16.18 4.94 18.52
C SER A 144 16.78 6.25 19.06
N LEU A 145 16.25 7.41 18.64
CA LEU A 145 16.65 8.70 19.16
C LEU A 145 16.32 8.85 20.65
N GLY A 146 15.12 8.45 21.07
CA GLY A 146 14.72 8.46 22.48
C GLY A 146 15.62 7.58 23.34
N ARG A 147 15.92 6.36 22.86
CA ARG A 147 16.88 5.46 23.53
C ARG A 147 18.27 6.07 23.62
N TYR A 148 18.74 6.74 22.57
CA TYR A 148 20.00 7.46 22.60
C TYR A 148 19.99 8.60 23.64
N LEU A 149 18.96 9.45 23.68
CA LEU A 149 18.90 10.58 24.62
C LEU A 149 18.88 10.12 26.09
N ILE A 150 18.26 8.98 26.38
CA ILE A 150 18.17 8.44 27.75
C ILE A 150 19.46 7.69 28.14
N THR A 151 20.02 6.88 27.24
CA THR A 151 21.14 5.96 27.57
C THR A 151 22.52 6.50 27.18
N ASN A 152 22.56 7.49 26.28
CA ASN A 152 23.75 8.01 25.60
C ASN A 152 24.67 6.93 25.00
N SER A 153 24.06 5.83 24.52
CA SER A 153 24.79 4.76 23.84
C SER A 153 24.97 5.07 22.36
N SER A 154 26.23 5.10 21.89
CA SER A 154 26.58 5.35 20.49
C SER A 154 25.90 4.40 19.50
N ASN A 155 25.55 3.18 19.92
CA ASN A 155 24.83 2.23 19.07
C ASN A 155 23.45 2.78 18.66
N HIS A 156 22.71 3.37 19.60
CA HIS A 156 21.39 3.94 19.31
C HIS A 156 21.48 5.19 18.44
N LEU A 157 22.54 5.98 18.58
CA LEU A 157 22.81 7.11 17.68
C LEU A 157 23.02 6.64 16.23
N TRP A 158 23.89 5.66 16.02
CA TRP A 158 24.13 5.11 14.68
C TRP A 158 22.88 4.47 14.08
N VAL A 159 22.08 3.74 14.87
CA VAL A 159 20.79 3.22 14.41
C VAL A 159 19.85 4.35 14.01
N THR A 160 19.81 5.46 14.75
CA THR A 160 18.99 6.63 14.40
C THR A 160 19.41 7.22 13.05
N VAL A 161 20.71 7.48 12.88
CA VAL A 161 21.27 8.07 11.65
C VAL A 161 21.04 7.17 10.44
N LEU A 162 21.31 5.87 10.56
CA LEU A 162 21.10 4.90 9.48
C LEU A 162 19.61 4.75 9.13
N THR A 163 18.72 4.77 10.13
CA THR A 163 17.26 4.64 9.89
C THR A 163 16.72 5.89 9.21
N LEU A 164 17.18 7.07 9.63
CA LEU A 164 16.82 8.33 8.99
C LEU A 164 17.34 8.39 7.55
N ALA A 165 18.59 7.98 7.31
CA ALA A 165 19.16 7.92 5.97
C ALA A 165 18.39 6.95 5.05
N PHE A 166 18.03 5.76 5.56
CA PHE A 166 17.19 4.81 4.83
C PHE A 166 15.82 5.42 4.49
N TYR A 167 15.15 6.02 5.48
CA TYR A 167 13.84 6.65 5.31
C TYR A 167 13.86 7.77 4.26
N LEU A 168 14.83 8.69 4.34
CA LEU A 168 14.99 9.78 3.38
C LEU A 168 15.34 9.26 1.98
N GLY A 169 16.16 8.20 1.90
CA GLY A 169 16.47 7.51 0.65
C GLY A 169 15.21 6.95 0.00
N VAL A 170 14.38 6.22 0.74
CA VAL A 170 13.11 5.68 0.23
C VAL A 170 12.18 6.82 -0.22
N LEU A 171 12.02 7.88 0.58
CA LEU A 171 11.17 9.02 0.22
C LEU A 171 11.58 9.69 -1.10
N ARG A 172 12.89 9.87 -1.34
CA ARG A 172 13.42 10.46 -2.57
C ARG A 172 13.00 9.68 -3.81
N PHE A 173 12.98 8.36 -3.72
CA PHE A 173 12.65 7.49 -4.85
C PHE A 173 11.18 7.09 -4.88
N ARG A 174 10.40 7.36 -3.83
CA ARG A 174 8.98 6.98 -3.73
C ARG A 174 8.09 7.63 -4.78
N GLY A 175 8.44 8.82 -5.26
CA GLY A 175 7.75 9.48 -6.37
C GLY A 175 7.95 8.81 -7.73
N TYR A 176 8.93 7.90 -7.86
CA TYR A 176 9.15 7.07 -9.04
C TYR A 176 8.47 5.70 -8.86
N ARG A 177 8.19 5.01 -9.98
CA ARG A 177 7.45 3.73 -10.09
C ARG A 177 8.04 2.58 -9.26
N PHE A 178 7.96 2.64 -7.94
CA PHE A 178 8.23 1.47 -7.13
C PHE A 178 7.13 0.45 -7.36
N VAL A 179 7.55 -0.75 -7.73
CA VAL A 179 6.68 -1.91 -7.81
C VAL A 179 6.18 -2.19 -6.39
N SER A 180 4.87 -2.30 -6.19
CA SER A 180 4.31 -2.52 -4.84
C SER A 180 4.94 -3.76 -4.19
N GLY A 181 5.34 -3.64 -2.94
CA GLY A 181 6.03 -4.64 -2.14
C GLY A 181 7.55 -4.47 -2.09
N LEU A 182 8.15 -3.63 -2.93
CA LEU A 182 9.61 -3.42 -2.92
C LEU A 182 10.07 -2.69 -1.66
N ILE A 183 9.34 -1.64 -1.24
CA ILE A 183 9.70 -0.84 -0.06
C ILE A 183 9.68 -1.72 1.18
N PHE A 184 8.65 -2.57 1.32
CA PHE A 184 8.56 -3.53 2.39
C PHE A 184 9.76 -4.50 2.43
N SER A 185 10.14 -5.07 1.29
CA SER A 185 11.30 -5.98 1.24
C SER A 185 12.62 -5.28 1.55
N LEU A 186 12.84 -4.07 1.02
CA LEU A 186 14.02 -3.27 1.33
C LEU A 186 14.08 -2.93 2.83
N PHE A 187 12.93 -2.59 3.42
CA PHE A 187 12.83 -2.31 4.84
C PHE A 187 13.10 -3.55 5.70
N ALA A 188 12.59 -4.73 5.31
CA ALA A 188 12.86 -5.98 6.02
C ALA A 188 14.35 -6.34 5.99
N PHE A 189 15.03 -6.20 4.85
CA PHE A 189 16.48 -6.40 4.76
C PHE A 189 17.26 -5.37 5.58
N TYR A 190 16.86 -4.10 5.50
CA TYR A 190 17.43 -3.04 6.31
C TYR A 190 17.35 -3.37 7.81
N LEU A 191 16.16 -3.72 8.31
CA LEU A 191 15.96 -4.12 9.71
C LEU A 191 16.78 -5.35 10.08
N GLY A 192 16.84 -6.36 9.21
CA GLY A 192 17.66 -7.56 9.43
C GLY A 192 19.14 -7.21 9.61
N ILE A 193 19.68 -6.30 8.78
CA ILE A 193 21.07 -5.84 8.88
C ILE A 193 21.30 -5.04 10.16
N ILE A 194 20.42 -4.09 10.48
CA ILE A 194 20.54 -3.27 11.70
C ILE A 194 20.54 -4.14 12.94
N VAL A 195 19.61 -5.09 13.01
CA VAL A 195 19.51 -6.02 14.13
C VAL A 195 20.80 -6.84 14.26
N LEU A 196 21.30 -7.40 13.15
CA LEU A 196 22.49 -8.24 13.14
C LEU A 196 23.76 -7.47 13.54
N VAL A 197 23.91 -6.23 13.09
CA VAL A 197 25.13 -5.43 13.33
C VAL A 197 25.16 -4.85 14.75
N PHE A 198 24.04 -4.29 15.22
CA PHE A 198 24.00 -3.55 16.49
C PHE A 198 23.54 -4.38 17.70
N PHE A 199 22.86 -5.51 17.49
CA PHE A 199 22.30 -6.33 18.56
C PHE A 199 22.82 -7.78 18.47
N LYS A 200 23.85 -8.10 19.25
CA LYS A 200 24.63 -9.35 19.14
C LYS A 200 24.14 -10.53 20.00
N SER A 201 22.87 -10.54 20.43
CA SER A 201 22.32 -11.68 21.21
C SER A 201 21.78 -12.79 20.28
N PRO A 202 21.84 -14.07 20.68
CA PRO A 202 21.42 -15.20 19.84
C PRO A 202 19.98 -15.07 19.31
N GLY A 203 19.08 -14.47 20.08
CA GLY A 203 17.70 -14.21 19.65
C GLY A 203 17.60 -13.27 18.44
N TYR A 204 18.47 -12.28 18.36
CA TYR A 204 18.47 -11.29 17.28
C TYR A 204 18.96 -11.88 15.95
N LEU A 205 19.80 -12.93 15.99
CA LEU A 205 20.21 -13.66 14.79
C LEU A 205 19.02 -14.35 14.12
N LEU A 206 18.20 -15.06 14.91
CA LEU A 206 17.00 -15.73 14.41
C LEU A 206 15.98 -14.72 13.87
N PHE A 207 15.79 -13.60 14.57
CA PHE A 207 14.90 -12.53 14.14
C PHE A 207 15.36 -11.89 12.82
N SER A 208 16.67 -11.62 12.69
CA SER A 208 17.25 -11.11 11.45
C SER A 208 17.05 -12.10 10.29
N GLY A 209 17.34 -13.39 10.52
CA GLY A 209 17.08 -14.45 9.53
C GLY A 209 15.62 -14.50 9.09
N ALA A 210 14.67 -14.40 10.03
CA ALA A 210 13.25 -14.37 9.72
C ALA A 210 12.87 -13.16 8.85
N LEU A 211 13.39 -11.96 9.15
CA LEU A 211 13.16 -10.76 8.33
C LEU A 211 13.69 -10.92 6.90
N PHE A 212 14.89 -11.49 6.73
CA PHE A 212 15.44 -11.79 5.42
C PHE A 212 14.58 -12.78 4.64
N ILE A 213 14.11 -13.86 5.29
CA ILE A 213 13.22 -14.85 4.66
C ILE A 213 11.90 -14.21 4.23
N ILE A 214 11.30 -13.38 5.09
CA ILE A 214 10.07 -12.64 4.80
C ILE A 214 10.29 -11.69 3.60
N GLY A 215 11.38 -10.92 3.61
CA GLY A 215 11.74 -10.00 2.54
C GLY A 215 11.97 -10.70 1.19
N LEU A 216 12.70 -11.83 1.20
CA LEU A 216 12.95 -12.66 0.01
C LEU A 216 11.68 -13.32 -0.51
N SER A 217 10.87 -13.87 0.39
CA SER A 217 9.60 -14.50 0.05
C SER A 217 8.66 -13.48 -0.60
N ASN A 218 8.55 -12.28 -0.04
CA ASN A 218 7.76 -11.20 -0.61
C ASN A 218 8.24 -10.81 -2.04
N LEU A 219 9.55 -10.66 -2.25
CA LEU A 219 10.11 -10.43 -3.60
C LEU A 219 9.82 -11.59 -4.56
N TYR A 220 9.93 -12.83 -4.10
CA TYR A 220 9.66 -14.02 -4.91
C TYR A 220 8.19 -14.06 -5.35
N TYR A 221 7.24 -13.94 -4.42
CA TYR A 221 5.82 -13.94 -4.73
C TYR A 221 5.44 -12.77 -5.64
N ARG A 222 6.03 -11.59 -5.42
CA ARG A 222 5.80 -10.42 -6.28
C ARG A 222 6.37 -10.63 -7.68
N SER A 223 7.59 -11.14 -7.80
CA SER A 223 8.24 -11.45 -9.09
C SER A 223 7.44 -12.49 -9.87
N LYS A 224 6.97 -13.55 -9.20
CA LYS A 224 6.12 -14.58 -9.80
C LYS A 224 4.79 -14.01 -10.29
N LYS A 225 4.12 -13.17 -9.49
CA LYS A 225 2.89 -12.46 -9.90
C LYS A 225 3.17 -11.63 -11.16
N TYR A 226 4.23 -10.81 -11.14
CA TYR A 226 4.63 -9.95 -12.25
C TYR A 226 4.94 -10.72 -13.55
N MET A 227 5.70 -11.81 -13.46
CA MET A 227 6.05 -12.68 -14.60
C MET A 227 4.82 -13.33 -15.23
N ASN A 228 3.88 -13.84 -14.42
CA ASN A 228 2.70 -14.53 -14.92
C ASN A 228 1.72 -13.60 -15.65
N THR A 229 1.73 -12.33 -15.29
CA THR A 229 0.84 -11.30 -15.84
C THR A 229 1.47 -10.52 -17.01
N ARG A 230 2.81 -10.50 -17.14
CA ARG A 230 3.51 -9.82 -18.26
C ARG A 230 3.56 -10.65 -19.54
N ASN A 231 3.60 -11.98 -19.40
CA ASN A 231 3.65 -12.90 -20.54
C ASN A 231 2.24 -13.42 -20.87
N LEU A 232 1.44 -12.60 -21.55
CA LEU A 232 0.25 -13.11 -22.22
C LEU A 232 0.68 -14.12 -23.30
N PRO A 233 0.09 -15.34 -23.34
CA PRO A 233 0.39 -16.29 -24.40
C PRO A 233 0.13 -15.66 -25.78
N LYS A 234 1.03 -15.87 -26.75
CA LYS A 234 0.86 -15.31 -28.11
C LYS A 234 -0.49 -15.68 -28.72
N GLU A 235 -0.93 -16.92 -28.50
CA GLU A 235 -2.24 -17.41 -28.94
C GLU A 235 -3.41 -16.63 -28.32
N PHE A 236 -3.28 -16.23 -27.05
CA PHE A 236 -4.29 -15.41 -26.38
C PHE A 236 -4.35 -14.00 -26.97
N VAL A 237 -3.20 -13.37 -27.22
CA VAL A 237 -3.17 -12.04 -27.84
C VAL A 237 -3.75 -12.07 -29.26
N GLU A 238 -3.45 -13.10 -30.05
CA GLU A 238 -4.02 -13.28 -31.39
C GLU A 238 -5.53 -13.59 -31.37
N LEU A 239 -6.03 -14.29 -30.34
CA LEU A 239 -7.46 -14.48 -30.13
C LEU A 239 -8.16 -13.15 -29.86
N ILE A 240 -7.64 -12.37 -28.90
CA ILE A 240 -8.20 -11.06 -28.54
C ILE A 240 -8.12 -10.08 -29.72
N LYS A 241 -6.99 -10.04 -30.42
CA LYS A 241 -6.84 -9.20 -31.63
C LYS A 241 -7.92 -9.49 -32.66
N ARG A 242 -8.24 -10.77 -32.91
CA ARG A 242 -9.34 -11.15 -33.81
C ARG A 242 -10.70 -10.65 -33.32
N GLN A 243 -10.96 -10.75 -32.02
CA GLN A 243 -12.20 -10.22 -31.42
C GLN A 243 -12.29 -8.70 -31.55
N LEU A 244 -11.22 -7.96 -31.25
CA LEU A 244 -11.17 -6.50 -31.33
C LEU A 244 -11.32 -6.00 -32.78
N VAL A 245 -10.68 -6.64 -33.75
CA VAL A 245 -10.84 -6.28 -35.18
C VAL A 245 -12.28 -6.52 -35.65
N LYS A 246 -12.92 -7.59 -35.19
CA LYS A 246 -14.34 -7.84 -35.48
C LYS A 246 -15.21 -6.74 -34.86
N LYS A 247 -14.99 -6.43 -33.59
CA LYS A 247 -15.71 -5.39 -32.85
C LYS A 247 -15.54 -4.00 -33.48
N GLU A 248 -14.34 -3.66 -33.93
CA GLU A 248 -14.07 -2.40 -34.63
C GLU A 248 -14.93 -2.27 -35.89
N LYS A 249 -15.00 -3.32 -36.73
CA LYS A 249 -15.82 -3.32 -37.95
C LYS A 249 -17.31 -3.21 -37.64
N GLU A 250 -17.78 -3.89 -36.60
CA GLU A 250 -19.18 -3.81 -36.15
C GLU A 250 -19.52 -2.37 -35.72
N LEU A 251 -18.70 -1.76 -34.87
CA LEU A 251 -18.89 -0.38 -34.40
C LEU A 251 -18.79 0.66 -35.53
N GLN A 252 -17.89 0.47 -36.51
CA GLN A 252 -17.81 1.35 -37.69
C GLN A 252 -19.08 1.30 -38.54
N LYS A 253 -19.66 0.10 -38.71
CA LYS A 253 -20.92 -0.06 -39.45
C LYS A 253 -22.08 0.58 -38.69
N GLU A 254 -22.14 0.39 -37.38
CA GLU A 254 -23.14 0.99 -36.51
C GLU A 254 -23.07 2.52 -36.54
N GLN A 255 -21.87 3.08 -36.40
CA GLN A 255 -21.63 4.51 -36.54
C GLN A 255 -22.13 5.05 -37.90
N ALA A 256 -21.81 4.36 -39.00
CA ALA A 256 -22.24 4.78 -40.33
C ALA A 256 -23.77 4.69 -40.53
N ASN A 257 -24.44 3.75 -39.86
CA ASN A 257 -25.90 3.65 -39.88
C ASN A 257 -26.55 4.79 -39.07
N LEU A 258 -26.05 5.05 -37.86
CA LEU A 258 -26.56 6.15 -37.02
C LEU A 258 -26.43 7.51 -37.71
N ILE A 259 -25.33 7.75 -38.44
CA ILE A 259 -25.16 8.98 -39.22
C ILE A 259 -26.17 9.06 -40.39
N LYS A 260 -26.58 7.93 -40.97
CA LYS A 260 -27.60 7.92 -42.03
C LYS A 260 -29.03 8.11 -41.49
N GLU A 261 -29.27 7.65 -40.27
CA GLU A 261 -30.56 7.75 -39.57
C GLU A 261 -30.73 9.10 -38.85
N ASP A 262 -29.72 9.97 -38.92
CA ASP A 262 -29.76 11.32 -38.34
C ASP A 262 -30.83 12.17 -39.04
N PRO A 263 -31.89 12.59 -38.31
CA PRO A 263 -33.01 13.33 -38.89
C PRO A 263 -32.58 14.65 -39.54
N TYR A 264 -31.53 15.27 -39.01
CA TYR A 264 -31.03 16.54 -39.50
C TYR A 264 -30.19 16.42 -40.77
N LEU A 265 -29.77 15.20 -41.15
CA LEU A 265 -28.98 14.95 -42.36
C LEU A 265 -29.83 14.44 -43.54
N GLU A 266 -31.15 14.46 -43.41
CA GLU A 266 -32.08 13.97 -44.44
C GLU A 266 -32.09 14.89 -45.67
N LYS A 267 -32.00 14.30 -46.87
CA LYS A 267 -31.96 15.05 -48.13
C LYS A 267 -33.35 15.61 -48.45
N GLY A 268 -33.50 16.93 -48.35
CA GLY A 268 -34.75 17.62 -48.70
C GLY A 268 -35.28 18.57 -47.62
N ARG A 269 -34.59 18.70 -46.48
CA ARG A 269 -34.92 19.68 -45.43
C ARG A 269 -34.87 21.10 -46.00
N THR A 270 -36.03 21.71 -46.17
CA THR A 270 -36.14 23.14 -46.51
C THR A 270 -36.11 23.95 -45.22
N ASP A 271 -35.44 25.10 -45.17
CA ASP A 271 -35.41 26.06 -44.04
C ASP A 271 -36.79 26.68 -43.68
N SER A 272 -37.89 26.11 -44.20
CA SER A 272 -39.25 26.62 -44.03
C SER A 272 -39.85 26.17 -42.70
N ASN A 273 -39.72 27.04 -41.70
CA ASN A 273 -40.23 26.92 -40.32
C ASN A 273 -41.77 26.90 -40.20
N SER A 274 -42.44 25.86 -40.68
CA SER A 274 -43.85 25.62 -40.34
C SER A 274 -44.17 24.16 -40.06
N GLU A 275 -43.29 23.46 -39.34
CA GLU A 275 -43.66 22.19 -38.73
C GLU A 275 -44.57 22.45 -37.53
N TYR A 276 -45.60 21.60 -37.37
CA TYR A 276 -46.43 21.61 -36.18
C TYR A 276 -45.54 21.33 -34.95
N MET A 277 -45.80 22.02 -33.84
CA MET A 277 -44.96 21.97 -32.63
C MET A 277 -44.68 20.53 -32.15
N ASP A 278 -45.63 19.61 -32.31
CA ASP A 278 -45.48 18.21 -31.93
C ASP A 278 -44.49 17.44 -32.82
N GLU A 279 -44.38 17.78 -34.11
CA GLU A 279 -43.48 17.13 -35.07
C GLU A 279 -42.02 17.57 -34.84
N ALA A 280 -41.81 18.87 -34.58
CA ALA A 280 -40.51 19.41 -34.20
C ALA A 280 -39.98 18.79 -32.88
N ILE A 281 -40.85 18.62 -31.88
CA ILE A 281 -40.47 17.98 -30.60
C ILE A 281 -40.05 16.51 -30.83
N LEU A 282 -40.73 15.79 -31.71
CA LEU A 282 -40.39 14.40 -32.04
C LEU A 282 -39.07 14.29 -32.80
N GLU A 283 -38.79 15.22 -33.74
CA GLU A 283 -37.53 15.28 -34.47
C GLU A 283 -36.35 15.53 -33.52
N ASP A 284 -36.46 16.55 -32.67
CA ASP A 284 -35.44 16.89 -31.65
C ASP A 284 -35.20 15.73 -30.69
N THR A 285 -36.27 15.06 -30.26
CA THR A 285 -36.14 13.88 -29.40
C THR A 285 -35.37 12.78 -30.12
N ARG A 286 -35.69 12.49 -31.39
CA ARG A 286 -34.99 11.47 -32.18
C ARG A 286 -33.52 11.84 -32.38
N LYS A 287 -33.23 13.10 -32.70
CA LYS A 287 -31.87 13.63 -32.82
C LYS A 287 -31.06 13.43 -31.54
N SER A 288 -31.64 13.80 -30.39
CA SER A 288 -30.98 13.65 -29.09
C SER A 288 -30.62 12.19 -28.77
N VAL A 289 -31.50 11.25 -29.14
CA VAL A 289 -31.27 9.81 -28.97
C VAL A 289 -30.17 9.32 -29.91
N THR A 290 -30.20 9.73 -31.18
CA THR A 290 -29.17 9.37 -32.16
C THR A 290 -27.79 9.90 -31.74
N ASP A 291 -27.72 11.15 -31.28
CA ASP A 291 -26.47 11.76 -30.81
C ASP A 291 -25.92 11.05 -29.56
N ALA A 292 -26.79 10.69 -28.61
CA ALA A 292 -26.41 9.90 -27.44
C ALA A 292 -25.86 8.52 -27.85
N GLN A 293 -26.53 7.81 -28.76
CA GLN A 293 -26.05 6.53 -29.28
C GLN A 293 -24.71 6.68 -30.02
N LEU A 294 -24.56 7.73 -30.84
CA LEU A 294 -23.33 8.03 -31.56
C LEU A 294 -22.16 8.25 -30.59
N SER A 295 -22.39 8.98 -29.49
CA SER A 295 -21.36 9.24 -28.46
C SER A 295 -20.87 7.95 -27.78
N ILE A 296 -21.78 7.01 -27.49
CA ILE A 296 -21.46 5.70 -26.90
C ILE A 296 -20.64 4.87 -27.88
N VAL A 297 -21.07 4.79 -29.14
CA VAL A 297 -20.37 4.05 -30.21
C VAL A 297 -18.97 4.62 -30.45
N GLN A 298 -18.84 5.96 -30.47
CA GLN A 298 -17.54 6.63 -30.64
C GLN A 298 -16.58 6.31 -29.48
N THR A 299 -17.07 6.36 -28.24
CA THR A 299 -16.26 6.03 -27.06
C THR A 299 -15.76 4.59 -27.12
N ALA A 300 -16.66 3.63 -27.38
CA ALA A 300 -16.29 2.22 -27.55
C ALA A 300 -15.28 2.01 -28.69
N LEU A 301 -15.42 2.74 -29.80
CA LEU A 301 -14.52 2.66 -30.94
C LEU A 301 -13.12 3.19 -30.60
N ILE A 302 -13.02 4.25 -29.79
CA ILE A 302 -11.76 4.78 -29.27
C ILE A 302 -11.07 3.74 -28.38
N GLU A 303 -11.79 3.12 -27.45
CA GLU A 303 -11.25 2.06 -26.57
C GLU A 303 -10.70 0.88 -27.38
N VAL A 304 -11.48 0.38 -28.35
CA VAL A 304 -11.07 -0.72 -29.21
C VAL A 304 -9.80 -0.36 -30.01
N LYS A 305 -9.74 0.86 -30.56
CA LYS A 305 -8.56 1.33 -31.29
C LYS A 305 -7.33 1.46 -30.40
N ARG A 306 -7.50 1.95 -29.16
CA ARG A 306 -6.40 2.00 -28.16
C ARG A 306 -5.89 0.60 -27.85
N ALA A 307 -6.78 -0.37 -27.61
CA ALA A 307 -6.39 -1.75 -27.35
C ALA A 307 -5.65 -2.38 -28.54
N LEU A 308 -6.11 -2.17 -29.78
CA LEU A 308 -5.42 -2.62 -30.99
C LEU A 308 -4.04 -1.97 -31.17
N ALA A 309 -3.93 -0.67 -30.87
CA ALA A 309 -2.64 0.03 -30.88
C ALA A 309 -1.68 -0.55 -29.83
N ALA A 310 -2.18 -0.82 -28.61
CA ALA A 310 -1.41 -1.45 -27.53
C ALA A 310 -0.89 -2.84 -27.94
N ILE A 311 -1.69 -3.63 -28.67
CA ILE A 311 -1.26 -4.92 -29.24
C ILE A 311 -0.12 -4.72 -30.23
N LYS A 312 -0.24 -3.75 -31.14
CA LYS A 312 0.77 -3.47 -32.18
C LYS A 312 2.12 -3.05 -31.59
N ILE A 313 2.12 -2.27 -30.51
CA ILE A 313 3.35 -1.82 -29.83
C ILE A 313 3.84 -2.78 -28.74
N GLY A 314 3.19 -3.94 -28.55
CA GLY A 314 3.57 -4.94 -27.56
C GLY A 314 3.32 -4.54 -26.10
N LYS A 315 2.43 -3.57 -25.84
CA LYS A 315 2.04 -3.12 -24.50
C LYS A 315 0.66 -3.61 -24.05
N TYR A 316 0.00 -4.42 -24.86
CA TYR A 316 -1.33 -4.95 -24.52
C TYR A 316 -1.30 -5.78 -23.24
N GLY A 317 -2.30 -5.56 -22.38
CA GLY A 317 -2.38 -6.17 -21.06
C GLY A 317 -1.53 -5.49 -19.99
N ILE A 318 -1.07 -4.25 -20.23
CA ILE A 318 -0.42 -3.41 -19.22
C ILE A 318 -1.27 -2.16 -19.00
N CYS A 319 -1.56 -1.85 -17.74
CA CYS A 319 -2.32 -0.67 -17.35
C CYS A 319 -1.57 0.61 -17.73
N GLU A 320 -2.26 1.51 -18.41
CA GLU A 320 -1.70 2.79 -18.86
C GLU A 320 -1.35 3.74 -17.70
N VAL A 321 -2.06 3.63 -16.56
CA VAL A 321 -1.88 4.50 -15.38
C VAL A 321 -0.72 4.02 -14.51
N CYS A 322 -0.81 2.81 -13.95
CA CYS A 322 0.18 2.30 -12.99
C CYS A 322 1.30 1.47 -13.62
N GLY A 323 1.18 1.07 -14.89
CA GLY A 323 2.13 0.16 -15.53
C GLY A 323 2.08 -1.28 -15.01
N GLU A 324 1.09 -1.61 -14.17
CA GLU A 324 0.85 -2.98 -13.73
C GLU A 324 0.08 -3.78 -14.79
N PRO A 325 0.35 -5.07 -14.92
CA PRO A 325 -0.35 -5.89 -15.90
C PRO A 325 -1.81 -6.16 -15.51
N ILE A 326 -2.68 -6.21 -16.52
CA ILE A 326 -4.12 -6.38 -16.40
C ILE A 326 -4.43 -7.87 -16.30
N ASP A 327 -5.36 -8.24 -15.41
CA ASP A 327 -5.77 -9.63 -15.24
C ASP A 327 -6.26 -10.24 -16.56
N LYS A 328 -5.75 -11.42 -16.90
CA LYS A 328 -6.15 -12.18 -18.09
C LYS A 328 -7.66 -12.49 -18.09
N ALA A 329 -8.24 -12.76 -16.92
CA ALA A 329 -9.69 -12.97 -16.81
C ALA A 329 -10.48 -11.71 -17.18
N ARG A 330 -9.98 -10.54 -16.78
CA ARG A 330 -10.55 -9.24 -17.19
C ARG A 330 -10.40 -9.04 -18.69
N LEU A 331 -9.21 -9.24 -19.25
CA LEU A 331 -8.99 -9.08 -20.71
C LEU A 331 -9.83 -10.07 -21.54
N LYS A 332 -10.19 -11.22 -20.97
CA LYS A 332 -11.09 -12.19 -21.62
C LYS A 332 -12.54 -11.72 -21.61
N ALA A 333 -12.98 -11.02 -20.57
CA ALA A 333 -14.33 -10.47 -20.44
C ALA A 333 -14.49 -9.12 -21.15
N TYR A 334 -13.49 -8.24 -21.02
CA TYR A 334 -13.41 -6.89 -21.59
C TYR A 334 -12.10 -6.71 -22.36
N PRO A 335 -12.03 -7.15 -23.63
CA PRO A 335 -10.83 -7.09 -24.47
C PRO A 335 -10.28 -5.68 -24.72
N GLN A 336 -11.13 -4.66 -24.67
CA GLN A 336 -10.73 -3.27 -24.91
C GLN A 336 -10.19 -2.55 -23.66
N ALA A 337 -10.12 -3.23 -22.51
CA ALA A 337 -9.63 -2.63 -21.27
C ALA A 337 -8.15 -2.22 -21.35
N THR A 338 -7.86 -0.94 -21.09
CA THR A 338 -6.50 -0.38 -21.05
C THR A 338 -5.97 -0.12 -19.62
N THR A 339 -6.82 -0.26 -18.60
CA THR A 339 -6.48 -0.04 -17.19
C THR A 339 -6.62 -1.32 -16.35
N CYS A 340 -5.99 -1.36 -15.16
CA CYS A 340 -6.20 -2.45 -14.18
C CYS A 340 -7.44 -2.19 -13.32
N LEU A 341 -7.91 -3.18 -12.54
CA LEU A 341 -9.21 -3.07 -11.82
C LEU A 341 -9.24 -1.87 -10.87
N GLU A 342 -8.11 -1.58 -10.22
CA GLU A 342 -7.98 -0.44 -9.31
C GLU A 342 -8.18 0.92 -9.99
N HIS A 343 -7.91 1.03 -11.30
CA HIS A 343 -8.02 2.27 -12.07
C HIS A 343 -9.16 2.23 -13.09
N ALA A 344 -10.07 1.26 -12.98
CA ALA A 344 -11.26 1.18 -13.83
C ALA A 344 -12.44 1.99 -13.27
N ASP A 345 -12.48 2.17 -11.94
CA ASP A 345 -13.61 2.79 -11.22
C ASP A 345 -13.45 4.31 -11.04
N GLY A 346 -12.47 4.93 -11.71
CA GLY A 346 -12.11 6.34 -11.57
C GLY A 346 -12.47 7.24 -12.75
N GLU A 347 -13.27 6.74 -13.70
CA GLU A 347 -13.83 7.52 -14.82
C GLU A 347 -15.29 7.93 -14.55
#